data_AF-T0GWL7-F1
#
_entry.id   AF-T0GWL7-F1
#
_cell.length_a   1.000
_cell.length_b   1.000
_cell.length_c   1.000
_cell.angle_alpha   90.00
_cell.angle_beta   90.00
_cell.angle_gamma   90.00
#
_symmetry.space_group_name_H-M   'P 1'
#
loop_
_entity.id
_entity.type
_entity.pdbx_description
1 polymer ?
#
loop_
_entity_poly.entity_id
_entity_poly.type
_entity_poly.pdbx_seq_one_letter_code
_entity_poly.pdbx_strand_id
1 'polypeptide(L)'
;MAWSETEPGQWSSDSGLLLENRPGIGPYVYSEELEDEIPDSGLPLADFFKNPLLSVVTVDPDTGKLPVSLMPPIAITDLFPVNSQAEMLGLSAQKGDLAIRNDLPGAPAFILTGDDSTYLGNWKEITVRYISWNHIQGVPSQFPPADHNHNLLYYLKSEIDSALSQKRNTGNIPAIEITEDTNHRFATDTEKTKWNTSADWPNIQNKPTAFPPTNHNHNTDYYTKPELDSALSQKRNTGNIPATDVIEDSFHRFVTDAQIATWNSGGSSAGGFDVGDVKTSARNTPPTGWLQANGQTIGNLSSGANRVGAEYQNLYILLWNDWSNTVLPIQNSTGSATVRGVSAIADWDAGKRLPIPNMAGRTAIGSGTGTGLTPRAVGETFGEEAHTLTLPEIPNHDHGGGVHNHQIYRANFTMSGGGISIAVGYSSTSTTGTRNSAAIIQAQGAGLPHNNIQPSLVLNYFIKY
;
A
#
# COMPACT_ATOMS: atom_id res chain seq x y z
N MET A 1 10.80 -12.96 58.36
CA MET A 1 10.96 -14.24 57.66
C MET A 1 12.00 -15.03 58.39
N ALA A 2 11.57 -15.96 59.24
CA ALA A 2 12.46 -16.99 59.76
C ALA A 2 12.64 -18.05 58.68
N TRP A 3 13.90 -18.44 58.43
CA TRP A 3 14.24 -19.52 57.51
C TRP A 3 14.74 -20.71 58.32
N SER A 4 14.20 -21.88 58.05
CA SER A 4 14.64 -23.14 58.63
C SER A 4 15.11 -24.06 57.52
N GLU A 5 16.23 -24.75 57.75
CA GLU A 5 16.70 -25.78 56.83
C GLU A 5 15.75 -26.97 56.89
N THR A 6 15.16 -27.32 55.76
CA THR A 6 14.24 -28.45 55.63
C THR A 6 14.98 -29.69 55.13
N GLU A 7 15.93 -29.50 54.22
CA GLU A 7 16.85 -30.51 53.72
C GLU A 7 18.27 -29.91 53.58
N PRO A 8 19.34 -30.72 53.57
CA PRO A 8 20.69 -30.19 53.42
C PRO A 8 20.84 -29.34 52.15
N GLY A 9 21.01 -28.03 52.31
CA GLY A 9 21.11 -27.08 51.19
C GLY A 9 19.78 -26.53 50.65
N GLN A 10 18.65 -26.81 51.33
CA GLN A 10 17.34 -26.24 51.05
C GLN A 10 16.71 -25.66 52.33
N TRP A 11 16.22 -24.43 52.23
CA TRP A 11 15.62 -23.69 53.35
C TRP A 11 14.21 -23.28 52.99
N SER A 12 13.27 -23.44 53.92
CA SER A 12 11.91 -22.93 53.80
C SER A 12 11.70 -21.73 54.70
N SER A 13 10.93 -20.75 54.24
CA SER A 13 10.47 -19.64 55.06
C SER A 13 9.13 -19.95 55.74
N ASP A 14 8.88 -19.24 56.83
CA ASP A 14 7.56 -19.14 57.48
C ASP A 14 6.43 -18.61 56.56
N SER A 15 6.78 -18.11 55.38
CA SER A 15 5.85 -17.60 54.36
C SER A 15 5.70 -18.52 53.13
N GLY A 16 6.21 -19.75 53.17
CA GLY A 16 6.04 -20.74 52.09
C GLY A 16 6.97 -20.56 50.88
N LEU A 17 8.05 -19.79 51.03
CA LEU A 17 9.10 -19.70 50.01
C LEU A 17 10.20 -20.73 50.30
N LEU A 18 10.74 -21.32 49.24
CA LEU A 18 11.88 -22.22 49.28
C LEU A 18 13.10 -21.53 48.69
N LEU A 19 14.26 -21.78 49.30
CA LEU A 19 15.56 -21.37 48.82
C LEU A 19 16.44 -22.60 48.72
N GLU A 20 16.97 -22.87 47.53
CA GLU A 20 17.94 -23.95 47.34
C GLU A 20 19.04 -23.53 46.36
N ASN A 21 20.14 -24.26 46.33
CA ASN A 21 21.19 -24.01 45.36
C ASN A 21 21.00 -24.88 44.12
N ARG A 22 20.51 -24.31 43.01
CA ARG A 22 20.29 -25.05 41.76
C ARG A 22 21.59 -25.16 40.94
N PRO A 23 21.94 -26.35 40.44
CA PRO A 23 23.15 -26.54 39.61
C PRO A 23 23.14 -25.62 38.39
N GLY A 24 24.19 -24.79 38.25
CA GLY A 24 24.35 -23.86 37.13
C GLY A 24 23.66 -22.50 37.28
N ILE A 25 22.75 -22.33 38.24
CA ILE A 25 22.02 -21.05 38.48
C ILE A 25 22.44 -20.40 39.80
N GLY A 26 22.82 -21.19 40.81
CA GLY A 26 23.15 -20.70 42.15
C GLY A 26 21.94 -20.66 43.08
N PRO A 27 21.98 -19.89 44.18
CA PRO A 27 20.88 -19.80 45.14
C PRO A 27 19.62 -19.26 44.47
N TYR A 28 18.54 -20.02 44.51
CA TYR A 28 17.31 -19.79 43.75
C TYR A 28 16.12 -19.84 44.70
N VAL A 29 15.27 -18.80 44.66
CA VAL A 29 14.08 -18.69 45.51
C VAL A 29 12.84 -18.93 44.69
N TYR A 30 11.96 -19.80 45.17
CA TYR A 30 10.72 -20.16 44.49
C TYR A 30 9.64 -20.52 45.52
N SER A 31 8.42 -20.78 45.05
CA SER A 31 7.35 -21.37 45.85
C SER A 31 6.94 -22.67 45.18
N GLU A 32 6.88 -23.76 45.94
CA GLU A 32 6.53 -25.09 45.40
C GLU A 32 5.14 -25.10 44.73
N GLU A 33 4.14 -24.46 45.36
CA GLU A 33 2.78 -24.39 44.79
C GLU A 33 2.75 -23.65 43.45
N LEU A 34 3.57 -22.60 43.32
CA LEU A 34 3.68 -21.84 42.07
C LEU A 34 4.57 -22.52 41.03
N GLU A 35 5.55 -23.30 41.43
CA GLU A 35 6.41 -24.03 40.48
C GLU A 35 5.67 -25.20 39.84
N ASP A 36 4.79 -25.86 40.58
CA ASP A 36 3.92 -26.93 40.06
C ASP A 36 2.92 -26.41 39.02
N GLU A 37 2.38 -25.20 39.23
CA GLU A 37 1.40 -24.60 38.33
C GLU A 37 2.06 -23.81 37.18
N ILE A 38 3.24 -23.24 37.44
CA ILE A 38 4.04 -22.44 36.50
C ILE A 38 5.51 -22.89 36.60
N PRO A 39 5.99 -23.73 35.66
CA PRO A 39 7.38 -24.16 35.64
C PRO A 39 8.34 -22.97 35.58
N ASP A 40 9.45 -23.04 36.33
CA ASP A 40 10.49 -22.00 36.45
C ASP A 40 10.01 -20.63 36.99
N SER A 41 8.94 -20.60 37.79
CA SER A 41 8.41 -19.36 38.38
C SER A 41 9.27 -18.73 39.48
N GLY A 42 10.35 -19.40 39.89
CA GLY A 42 11.33 -18.85 40.82
C GLY A 42 12.32 -17.87 40.17
N LEU A 43 13.20 -17.31 40.99
CA LEU A 43 14.24 -16.40 40.52
C LEU A 43 15.55 -16.59 41.30
N PRO A 44 16.71 -16.34 40.67
CA PRO A 44 17.99 -16.35 41.36
C PRO A 44 18.00 -15.30 42.47
N LEU A 45 18.45 -15.67 43.66
CA LEU A 45 18.55 -14.75 44.81
C LEU A 45 19.50 -13.58 44.53
N ALA A 46 20.46 -13.77 43.62
CA ALA A 46 21.32 -12.70 43.12
C ALA A 46 20.52 -11.59 42.44
N ASP A 47 19.48 -11.93 41.65
CA ASP A 47 18.63 -10.93 40.99
C ASP A 47 17.70 -10.25 41.99
N PHE A 48 17.26 -10.96 43.03
CA PHE A 48 16.43 -10.40 44.11
C PHE A 48 17.15 -9.31 44.92
N PHE A 49 18.46 -9.43 45.13
CA PHE A 49 19.25 -8.45 45.91
C PHE A 49 20.18 -7.55 45.10
N LYS A 50 20.49 -7.87 43.83
CA LYS A 50 21.32 -7.01 42.98
C LYS A 50 20.53 -6.05 42.12
N ASN A 51 19.19 -6.15 42.02
CA ASN A 51 18.43 -5.12 41.32
C ASN A 51 16.93 -5.02 41.64
N PRO A 52 16.52 -4.57 42.83
CA PRO A 52 15.15 -4.14 43.04
C PRO A 52 15.02 -2.65 42.66
N LEU A 53 14.55 -2.40 41.43
CA LEU A 53 13.69 -1.26 41.09
C LEU A 53 14.22 0.18 41.24
N LEU A 54 15.52 0.49 41.12
CA LEU A 54 15.98 1.88 40.96
C LEU A 54 17.19 2.02 40.04
N SER A 55 17.02 2.80 38.98
CA SER A 55 17.93 3.13 37.87
C SER A 55 19.29 3.75 38.27
N VAL A 56 20.14 3.02 39.00
CA VAL A 56 21.51 3.45 39.31
C VAL A 56 22.49 2.63 38.50
N VAL A 57 23.22 3.29 37.60
CA VAL A 57 24.27 2.69 36.79
C VAL A 57 25.51 2.50 37.66
N THR A 58 25.96 1.25 37.83
CA THR A 58 27.23 0.94 38.47
C THR A 58 28.39 1.13 37.49
N VAL A 59 29.48 1.72 37.97
CA VAL A 59 30.72 1.86 37.19
C VAL A 59 31.36 0.49 36.96
N ASP A 60 32.05 0.35 35.85
CA ASP A 60 32.88 -0.82 35.55
C ASP A 60 33.93 -1.01 36.67
N PRO A 61 33.98 -2.18 37.33
CA PRO A 61 34.87 -2.42 38.46
C PRO A 61 36.36 -2.48 38.08
N ASP A 62 36.72 -2.74 36.82
CA ASP A 62 38.11 -2.80 36.37
C ASP A 62 38.65 -1.42 35.96
N THR A 63 37.77 -0.53 35.48
CA THR A 63 38.15 0.79 34.95
C THR A 63 37.65 1.99 35.77
N GLY A 64 36.71 1.77 36.68
CA GLY A 64 36.11 2.80 37.53
C GLY A 64 35.22 3.81 36.79
N LYS A 65 34.83 3.52 35.53
CA LYS A 65 34.09 4.45 34.66
C LYS A 65 32.67 3.95 34.37
N LEU A 66 31.76 4.88 34.05
CA LEU A 66 30.43 4.52 33.56
C LEU A 66 30.55 3.92 32.14
N PRO A 67 29.90 2.78 31.84
CA PRO A 67 29.87 2.23 30.49
C PRO A 67 29.24 3.21 29.50
N VAL A 68 29.88 3.41 28.32
CA VAL A 68 29.45 4.39 27.30
C VAL A 68 28.03 4.17 26.79
N SER A 69 27.51 2.95 26.86
CA SER A 69 26.13 2.61 26.51
C SER A 69 25.08 3.19 27.46
N LEU A 70 25.51 3.65 28.64
CA LEU A 70 24.64 4.17 29.70
C LEU A 70 24.81 5.68 29.92
N MET A 71 25.67 6.33 29.13
CA MET A 71 25.79 7.79 29.12
C MET A 71 24.78 8.39 28.13
N PRO A 72 23.96 9.38 28.53
CA PRO A 72 23.11 10.09 27.58
C PRO A 72 23.97 10.85 26.55
N PRO A 73 23.48 11.07 25.33
CA PRO A 73 24.19 11.86 24.33
C PRO A 73 24.43 13.29 24.87
N ILE A 74 25.70 13.71 24.98
CA ILE A 74 26.03 15.12 25.22
C ILE A 74 25.74 15.87 23.92
N ALA A 75 24.76 16.78 23.95
CA ALA A 75 24.56 17.74 22.89
C ALA A 75 25.56 18.90 23.06
N ILE A 76 26.15 19.37 21.95
CA ILE A 76 26.85 20.65 21.93
C ILE A 76 25.78 21.72 22.15
N THR A 77 25.71 22.30 23.35
CA THR A 77 24.62 23.23 23.71
C THR A 77 24.90 24.67 23.33
N ASP A 78 26.16 25.11 23.39
CA ASP A 78 26.53 26.49 23.08
C ASP A 78 27.57 26.53 21.96
N LEU A 79 27.25 27.32 20.93
CA LEU A 79 28.12 27.63 19.80
C LEU A 79 28.39 29.12 19.87
N PHE A 80 29.67 29.53 19.89
CA PHE A 80 30.04 30.94 20.08
C PHE A 80 30.25 31.64 18.73
N PRO A 81 29.28 32.42 18.21
CA PRO A 81 29.52 33.26 17.03
C PRO A 81 30.35 34.48 17.44
N VAL A 82 31.47 34.69 16.77
CA VAL A 82 32.38 35.81 16.98
C VAL A 82 32.71 36.44 15.63
N ASN A 83 33.04 37.73 15.64
CA ASN A 83 33.33 38.52 14.45
C ASN A 83 34.81 38.90 14.33
N SER A 84 35.69 38.29 15.14
CA SER A 84 37.13 38.41 15.00
C SER A 84 37.89 37.29 15.71
N GLN A 85 39.17 37.13 15.39
CA GLN A 85 40.07 36.24 16.13
C GLN A 85 40.22 36.64 17.60
N ALA A 86 40.28 37.94 17.87
CA ALA A 86 40.49 38.44 19.23
C ALA A 86 39.30 38.10 20.14
N GLU A 87 38.09 38.22 19.61
CA GLU A 87 36.87 37.78 20.32
C GLU A 87 36.88 36.27 20.58
N MET A 88 37.30 35.45 19.60
CA MET A 88 37.42 33.99 19.78
C MET A 88 38.37 33.61 20.92
N LEU A 89 39.55 34.25 21.00
CA LEU A 89 40.54 33.98 22.05
C LEU A 89 40.15 34.57 23.41
N GLY A 90 39.15 35.46 23.44
CA GLY A 90 38.58 36.01 24.67
C GLY A 90 37.45 35.17 25.27
N LEU A 91 37.03 34.09 24.61
CA LEU A 91 35.95 33.22 25.10
C LEU A 91 36.36 32.46 26.36
N SER A 92 35.46 32.40 27.34
CA SER A 92 35.55 31.46 28.47
C SER A 92 35.09 30.06 28.03
N ALA A 93 35.89 29.44 27.15
CA ALA A 93 35.59 28.15 26.53
C ALA A 93 36.41 27.00 27.13
N GLN A 94 35.86 25.79 27.09
CA GLN A 94 36.51 24.54 27.50
C GLN A 94 36.84 23.67 26.28
N LYS A 95 37.75 22.71 26.47
CA LYS A 95 38.11 21.76 25.42
C LYS A 95 36.87 21.02 24.93
N GLY A 96 36.63 21.09 23.61
CA GLY A 96 35.46 20.53 22.94
C GLY A 96 34.43 21.59 22.51
N ASP A 97 34.53 22.82 23.00
CA ASP A 97 33.62 23.90 22.59
C ASP A 97 33.91 24.39 21.16
N LEU A 98 32.86 24.89 20.50
CA LEU A 98 32.92 25.38 19.13
C LEU A 98 32.69 26.89 19.06
N ALA A 99 33.46 27.56 18.20
CA ALA A 99 33.27 28.96 17.85
C ALA A 99 33.11 29.11 16.33
N ILE A 100 32.17 29.94 15.87
CA ILE A 100 32.03 30.33 14.46
C ILE A 100 32.63 31.70 14.25
N ARG A 101 33.53 31.82 13.27
CA ARG A 101 34.11 33.11 12.87
C ARG A 101 33.41 33.67 11.65
N ASN A 102 32.43 34.56 11.88
CA ASN A 102 31.65 35.18 10.81
C ASN A 102 32.44 36.17 9.95
N ASP A 103 33.61 36.61 10.44
CA ASP A 103 34.49 37.52 9.72
C ASP A 103 35.29 36.84 8.59
N LEU A 104 35.26 35.50 8.52
CA LEU A 104 35.92 34.72 7.49
C LEU A 104 34.93 34.23 6.42
N PRO A 105 35.33 34.15 5.14
CA PRO A 105 34.47 33.64 4.07
C PRO A 105 33.93 32.23 4.40
N GLY A 106 32.61 32.09 4.34
CA GLY A 106 31.94 30.81 4.62
C GLY A 106 31.71 30.52 6.11
N ALA A 107 31.98 31.47 7.01
CA ALA A 107 31.75 31.39 8.45
C ALA A 107 32.22 30.04 9.07
N PRO A 108 33.53 29.71 8.96
CA PRO A 108 34.05 28.43 9.44
C PRO A 108 33.90 28.27 10.95
N ALA A 109 33.63 27.04 11.38
CA ALA A 109 33.62 26.63 12.77
C ALA A 109 35.02 26.16 13.20
N PHE A 110 35.41 26.51 14.42
CA PHE A 110 36.63 26.08 15.09
C PHE A 110 36.26 25.33 16.36
N ILE A 111 37.00 24.27 16.69
CA ILE A 111 36.88 23.54 17.95
C ILE A 111 38.12 23.76 18.81
N LEU A 112 37.92 23.99 20.10
CA LEU A 112 39.00 24.09 21.06
C LEU A 112 39.49 22.69 21.44
N THR A 113 40.76 22.39 21.14
CA THR A 113 41.33 21.05 21.34
C THR A 113 42.31 20.95 22.52
N GLY A 114 42.78 22.09 23.03
CA GLY A 114 43.62 22.20 24.22
C GLY A 114 42.88 22.89 25.36
N ASP A 115 43.51 22.92 26.54
CA ASP A 115 42.84 23.40 27.76
C ASP A 115 42.91 24.93 27.96
N ASP A 116 43.71 25.63 27.14
CA ASP A 116 43.85 27.09 27.15
C ASP A 116 43.14 27.70 25.91
N SER A 117 42.01 28.36 26.14
CA SER A 117 41.20 29.01 25.09
C SER A 117 41.84 30.29 24.53
N THR A 118 42.82 30.87 25.23
CA THR A 118 43.48 32.12 24.81
C THR A 118 44.61 31.88 23.81
N TYR A 119 45.10 30.64 23.73
CA TYR A 119 46.14 30.25 22.79
C TYR A 119 45.54 29.80 21.46
N LEU A 120 45.75 30.60 20.40
CA LEU A 120 45.24 30.33 19.05
C LEU A 120 45.60 28.94 18.52
N GLY A 121 46.77 28.41 18.88
CA GLY A 121 47.21 27.08 18.44
C GLY A 121 46.27 25.95 18.88
N ASN A 122 45.49 26.15 19.93
CA ASN A 122 44.54 25.17 20.46
C ASN A 122 43.20 25.15 19.69
N TRP A 123 42.87 26.21 18.96
CA TRP A 123 41.68 26.26 18.12
C TRP A 123 41.96 25.64 16.75
N LYS A 124 41.26 24.56 16.43
CA LYS A 124 41.39 23.86 15.16
C LYS A 124 40.14 24.05 14.34
N GLU A 125 40.32 24.51 13.11
CA GLU A 125 39.21 24.66 12.17
C GLU A 125 38.60 23.29 11.87
N ILE A 126 37.27 23.18 11.98
CA ILE A 126 36.51 22.01 11.54
C ILE A 126 36.18 22.24 10.07
N THR A 127 37.16 21.97 9.21
CA THR A 127 37.06 22.26 7.78
C THR A 127 36.23 21.19 7.05
N VAL A 128 35.06 21.55 6.52
CA VAL A 128 34.64 21.00 5.22
C VAL A 128 35.29 21.87 4.15
N ARG A 129 36.32 21.31 3.49
CA ARG A 129 37.03 22.02 2.42
C ARG A 129 36.04 22.34 1.32
N TYR A 130 35.81 23.61 1.05
CA TYR A 130 35.34 24.03 -0.26
C TYR A 130 36.40 23.55 -1.28
N ILE A 131 36.04 22.56 -2.09
CA ILE A 131 36.91 22.12 -3.19
C ILE A 131 36.90 23.23 -4.23
N SER A 132 37.94 24.06 -4.24
CA SER A 132 38.20 24.95 -5.37
C SER A 132 38.88 24.16 -6.49
N TRP A 133 38.52 24.47 -7.73
CA TRP A 133 38.96 23.77 -8.94
C TRP A 133 40.47 23.50 -9.00
N ASN A 134 41.28 24.44 -8.48
CA ASN A 134 42.73 24.40 -8.57
C ASN A 134 43.41 23.39 -7.61
N HIS A 135 42.66 22.70 -6.73
CA HIS A 135 43.21 21.79 -5.73
C HIS A 135 42.74 20.33 -5.85
N ILE A 136 42.08 19.97 -6.96
CA ILE A 136 41.71 18.58 -7.25
C ILE A 136 42.90 17.87 -7.90
N GLN A 137 43.41 16.80 -7.30
CA GLN A 137 44.45 15.95 -7.89
C GLN A 137 43.82 14.72 -8.56
N GLY A 138 44.41 14.25 -9.67
CA GLY A 138 43.88 13.11 -10.43
C GLY A 138 42.75 13.44 -11.42
N VAL A 139 42.55 14.73 -11.73
CA VAL A 139 41.57 15.16 -12.74
C VAL A 139 42.04 14.71 -14.13
N PRO A 140 41.26 13.89 -14.86
CA PRO A 140 41.60 13.55 -16.23
C PRO A 140 41.56 14.81 -17.11
N SER A 141 42.51 14.95 -18.04
CA SER A 141 42.60 16.13 -18.91
C SER A 141 41.35 16.35 -19.79
N GLN A 142 40.51 15.32 -19.93
CA GLN A 142 39.17 15.37 -20.50
C GLN A 142 38.25 14.41 -19.75
N PHE A 143 37.00 14.82 -19.50
CA PHE A 143 35.93 13.95 -19.03
C PHE A 143 35.14 13.50 -20.26
N PRO A 144 35.27 12.24 -20.74
CA PRO A 144 34.43 11.76 -21.82
C PRO A 144 33.02 11.59 -21.25
N PRO A 145 31.98 12.27 -21.78
CA PRO A 145 30.62 11.97 -21.37
C PRO A 145 30.33 10.49 -21.64
N ALA A 146 29.61 9.84 -20.74
CA ALA A 146 29.03 8.52 -21.03
C ALA A 146 28.24 8.63 -22.34
N ASP A 147 28.30 7.59 -23.17
CA ASP A 147 27.51 7.52 -24.40
C ASP A 147 26.05 7.79 -24.07
N HIS A 148 25.58 8.95 -24.52
CA HIS A 148 24.17 9.29 -24.57
C HIS A 148 23.81 9.35 -26.05
N ASN A 149 22.70 8.73 -26.42
CA ASN A 149 22.26 8.74 -27.79
C ASN A 149 21.53 10.06 -28.08
N HIS A 150 22.04 10.84 -29.02
CA HIS A 150 21.21 11.79 -29.77
C HIS A 150 20.35 10.99 -30.74
N ASN A 151 19.39 10.22 -30.19
CA ASN A 151 18.37 9.57 -30.98
C ASN A 151 17.46 10.64 -31.63
N LEU A 152 16.46 10.22 -32.41
CA LEU A 152 15.49 11.11 -33.09
C LEU A 152 14.73 12.07 -32.15
N LEU A 153 14.93 12.03 -30.83
CA LEU A 153 14.29 12.90 -29.84
C LEU A 153 15.11 14.15 -29.51
N TYR A 154 16.35 14.28 -29.98
CA TYR A 154 17.22 15.43 -29.67
C TYR A 154 17.95 15.96 -30.91
N TYR A 155 17.96 17.28 -31.07
CA TYR A 155 18.76 17.97 -32.08
C TYR A 155 20.10 18.42 -31.49
N LEU A 156 21.20 18.27 -32.25
CA LEU A 156 22.47 18.88 -31.94
C LEU A 156 22.34 20.41 -31.99
N LYS A 157 23.16 21.11 -31.19
CA LYS A 157 23.17 22.58 -31.20
C LYS A 157 23.45 23.14 -32.61
N SER A 158 24.35 22.52 -33.36
CA SER A 158 24.62 22.89 -34.75
C SER A 158 23.44 22.64 -35.69
N GLU A 159 22.62 21.62 -35.43
CA GLU A 159 21.40 21.33 -36.20
C GLU A 159 20.31 22.35 -35.89
N ILE A 160 20.12 22.72 -34.61
CA ILE A 160 19.22 23.81 -34.21
C ILE A 160 19.71 25.15 -34.75
N ASP A 161 20.99 25.48 -34.60
CA ASP A 161 21.57 26.71 -35.11
C ASP A 161 21.42 26.78 -36.65
N SER A 162 21.64 25.66 -37.35
CA SER A 162 21.42 25.58 -38.80
C SER A 162 19.94 25.71 -39.15
N ALA A 163 19.04 25.04 -38.43
CA ALA A 163 17.60 25.11 -38.64
C ALA A 163 17.03 26.50 -38.35
N LEU A 164 17.62 27.24 -37.40
CA LEU A 164 17.24 28.60 -37.03
C LEU A 164 17.94 29.67 -37.87
N SER A 165 19.06 29.37 -38.54
CA SER A 165 19.84 30.36 -39.31
C SER A 165 19.05 31.03 -40.44
N GLN A 166 17.98 30.39 -40.93
CA GLN A 166 17.05 30.93 -41.93
C GLN A 166 15.67 31.28 -41.36
N LYS A 167 15.51 31.30 -40.04
CA LYS A 167 14.26 31.64 -39.37
C LYS A 167 14.38 33.04 -38.77
N ARG A 168 13.31 33.83 -38.90
CA ARG A 168 13.19 35.16 -38.28
C ARG A 168 12.44 35.08 -36.96
N ASN A 169 12.66 36.05 -36.07
CA ASN A 169 11.92 36.20 -34.82
C ASN A 169 10.45 36.58 -35.07
N THR A 170 9.56 36.30 -34.11
CA THR A 170 8.09 36.40 -34.24
C THR A 170 7.51 37.84 -34.21
N GLY A 171 8.32 38.85 -34.51
CA GLY A 171 7.88 40.25 -34.58
C GLY A 171 7.44 40.67 -36.00
N ASN A 172 6.82 41.85 -36.08
CA ASN A 172 6.51 42.52 -37.35
C ASN A 172 7.77 42.60 -38.25
N ILE A 173 7.59 42.58 -39.57
CA ILE A 173 8.69 42.76 -40.52
C ILE A 173 8.92 44.26 -40.73
N PRO A 174 10.08 44.81 -40.30
CA PRO A 174 10.43 46.18 -40.65
C PRO A 174 10.60 46.31 -42.16
N ALA A 175 10.15 47.41 -42.75
CA ALA A 175 10.20 47.61 -44.21
C ALA A 175 11.63 47.49 -44.79
N ILE A 176 12.68 47.79 -43.99
CA ILE A 176 14.09 47.67 -44.39
C ILE A 176 14.55 46.22 -44.64
N GLU A 177 13.86 45.22 -44.07
CA GLU A 177 14.18 43.80 -44.26
C GLU A 177 13.58 43.23 -45.56
N ILE A 178 12.69 43.97 -46.22
CA ILE A 178 12.02 43.52 -47.44
C ILE A 178 12.78 44.06 -48.64
N THR A 179 13.30 43.14 -49.47
CA THR A 179 13.93 43.50 -50.74
C THR A 179 12.85 43.90 -51.74
N GLU A 180 12.87 45.15 -52.16
CA GLU A 180 11.97 45.66 -53.20
C GLU A 180 12.40 45.18 -54.59
N ASP A 181 11.43 44.85 -55.44
CA ASP A 181 11.69 44.54 -56.85
C ASP A 181 11.07 45.60 -57.77
N THR A 182 11.26 45.45 -59.08
CA THR A 182 10.82 46.41 -60.08
C THR A 182 9.29 46.64 -60.07
N ASN A 183 8.51 45.69 -59.56
CA ASN A 183 7.05 45.73 -59.52
C ASN A 183 6.48 45.85 -58.09
N HIS A 184 7.29 45.69 -57.04
CA HIS A 184 6.87 45.74 -55.64
C HIS A 184 7.82 46.60 -54.80
N ARG A 185 7.41 47.84 -54.51
CA ARG A 185 8.18 48.82 -53.72
C ARG A 185 7.32 49.45 -52.62
N PHE A 186 7.89 49.79 -51.48
CA PHE A 186 7.20 50.59 -50.48
C PHE A 186 7.11 52.04 -50.97
N ALA A 187 5.94 52.64 -50.77
CA ALA A 187 5.73 54.05 -51.08
C ALA A 187 5.88 54.88 -49.82
N THR A 188 6.73 55.89 -49.85
CA THR A 188 6.80 56.88 -48.78
C THR A 188 5.54 57.74 -48.78
N ASP A 189 5.18 58.33 -47.65
CA ASP A 189 4.02 59.22 -47.59
C ASP A 189 4.20 60.47 -48.45
N THR A 190 5.45 60.90 -48.69
CA THR A 190 5.78 61.94 -49.65
C THR A 190 5.50 61.51 -51.09
N GLU A 191 5.89 60.29 -51.48
CA GLU A 191 5.58 59.75 -52.82
C GLU A 191 4.07 59.53 -53.02
N LYS A 192 3.36 58.99 -52.02
CA LYS A 192 1.90 58.84 -52.06
C LYS A 192 1.22 60.21 -52.23
N THR A 193 1.66 61.21 -51.47
CA THR A 193 1.14 62.58 -51.59
C THR A 193 1.41 63.15 -52.98
N LYS A 194 2.58 62.86 -53.55
CA LYS A 194 2.92 63.26 -54.92
C LYS A 194 2.06 62.53 -55.95
N TRP A 195 1.85 61.22 -55.87
CA TRP A 195 0.98 60.48 -56.80
C TRP A 195 -0.49 60.93 -56.72
N ASN A 196 -0.99 61.15 -55.50
CA ASN A 196 -2.35 61.66 -55.27
C ASN A 196 -2.56 63.09 -55.79
N THR A 197 -1.48 63.84 -56.08
CA THR A 197 -1.54 65.20 -56.65
C THR A 197 -1.07 65.29 -58.10
N SER A 198 -0.36 64.27 -58.61
CA SER A 198 0.27 64.27 -59.94
C SER A 198 -0.65 63.81 -61.08
N ALA A 199 -1.86 63.32 -60.78
CA ALA A 199 -2.86 62.97 -61.80
C ALA A 199 -4.28 63.37 -61.40
N ASP A 200 -4.45 64.41 -60.58
CA ASP A 200 -5.76 64.98 -60.38
C ASP A 200 -6.20 65.69 -61.68
N TRP A 201 -7.46 65.51 -62.07
CA TRP A 201 -8.03 66.04 -63.32
C TRP A 201 -7.65 67.49 -63.59
N PRO A 202 -7.56 68.41 -62.60
CA PRO A 202 -7.14 69.80 -62.82
C PRO A 202 -5.75 69.95 -63.45
N ASN A 203 -4.81 69.07 -63.15
CA ASN A 203 -3.37 69.25 -63.45
C ASN A 203 -2.94 68.68 -64.83
N ILE A 204 -3.83 67.99 -65.54
CA ILE A 204 -3.57 67.48 -66.90
C ILE A 204 -3.81 68.61 -67.93
N GLN A 205 -2.77 68.97 -68.68
CA GLN A 205 -2.84 69.93 -69.79
C GLN A 205 -3.30 69.24 -71.08
N ASN A 206 -4.08 69.92 -71.92
CA ASN A 206 -4.65 69.42 -73.19
C ASN A 206 -5.68 68.27 -73.08
N LYS A 207 -6.45 68.21 -71.98
CA LYS A 207 -7.55 67.24 -71.81
C LYS A 207 -8.87 67.67 -72.51
N PRO A 208 -9.67 66.75 -73.07
CA PRO A 208 -11.03 67.04 -73.55
C PRO A 208 -11.96 67.45 -72.39
N THR A 209 -12.97 68.29 -72.66
CA THR A 209 -13.94 68.75 -71.65
C THR A 209 -14.84 67.63 -71.09
N ALA A 210 -14.89 66.47 -71.73
CA ALA A 210 -15.54 65.25 -71.24
C ALA A 210 -14.80 64.00 -71.75
N PHE A 211 -14.65 63.00 -70.88
CA PHE A 211 -14.16 61.66 -71.23
C PHE A 211 -15.29 60.65 -70.98
N PRO A 212 -16.11 60.32 -71.99
CA PRO A 212 -17.09 59.24 -71.85
C PRO A 212 -16.30 57.92 -71.81
N PRO A 213 -16.45 57.08 -70.76
CA PRO A 213 -15.75 55.80 -70.75
C PRO A 213 -16.20 54.96 -71.95
N THR A 214 -15.24 54.43 -72.70
CA THR A 214 -15.51 53.37 -73.65
C THR A 214 -15.99 52.13 -72.89
N ASN A 215 -17.00 51.47 -73.45
CA ASN A 215 -17.58 50.26 -72.90
C ASN A 215 -16.48 49.19 -72.79
N HIS A 216 -16.13 48.79 -71.56
CA HIS A 216 -15.31 47.61 -71.31
C HIS A 216 -16.24 46.47 -70.89
N ASN A 217 -15.94 45.25 -71.32
CA ASN A 217 -16.66 44.07 -70.86
C ASN A 217 -15.82 43.35 -69.79
N HIS A 218 -16.49 42.88 -68.74
CA HIS A 218 -15.93 41.89 -67.84
C HIS A 218 -15.98 40.54 -68.57
N ASN A 219 -15.01 40.30 -69.46
CA ASN A 219 -14.89 39.03 -70.17
C ASN A 219 -14.35 37.92 -69.23
N THR A 220 -14.29 36.70 -69.77
CA THR A 220 -14.04 35.38 -69.15
C THR A 220 -12.82 35.23 -68.24
N ASP A 221 -12.02 36.27 -68.07
CA ASP A 221 -10.78 36.24 -67.28
C ASP A 221 -11.01 36.69 -65.82
N TYR A 222 -12.20 37.22 -65.50
CA TYR A 222 -12.53 37.74 -64.17
C TYR A 222 -13.90 37.24 -63.70
N TYR A 223 -13.98 36.80 -62.44
CA TYR A 223 -15.24 36.62 -61.75
C TYR A 223 -15.77 37.97 -61.27
N THR A 224 -17.01 38.30 -61.60
CA THR A 224 -17.75 39.37 -60.94
C THR A 224 -17.91 39.05 -59.45
N LYS A 225 -18.10 40.09 -58.62
CA LYS A 225 -18.32 39.88 -57.18
C LYS A 225 -19.46 38.89 -56.90
N PRO A 226 -20.63 38.95 -57.57
CA PRO A 226 -21.68 37.95 -57.38
C PRO A 226 -21.27 36.53 -57.78
N GLU A 227 -20.47 36.34 -58.83
CA GLU A 227 -19.97 35.03 -59.22
C GLU A 227 -18.98 34.47 -58.20
N LEU A 228 -18.11 35.31 -57.65
CA LEU A 228 -17.18 34.93 -56.59
C LEU A 228 -17.93 34.62 -55.28
N ASP A 229 -18.90 35.46 -54.89
CA ASP A 229 -19.76 35.23 -53.73
C ASP A 229 -20.52 33.89 -53.88
N SER A 230 -21.03 33.60 -55.09
CA SER A 230 -21.72 32.34 -55.39
C SER A 230 -20.77 31.14 -55.33
N ALA A 231 -19.57 31.26 -55.93
CA ALA A 231 -18.55 30.21 -55.93
C ALA A 231 -18.02 29.90 -54.53
N LEU A 232 -17.96 30.90 -53.64
CA LEU A 232 -17.51 30.76 -52.25
C LEU A 232 -18.62 30.37 -51.28
N SER A 233 -19.90 30.58 -51.63
CA SER A 233 -21.04 30.31 -50.74
C SER A 233 -21.14 28.87 -50.22
N GLN A 234 -20.57 27.90 -50.94
CA GLN A 234 -20.52 26.48 -50.57
C GLN A 234 -19.11 26.00 -50.17
N LYS A 235 -18.17 26.93 -49.99
CA LYS A 235 -16.80 26.61 -49.57
C LYS A 235 -16.65 26.94 -48.09
N ARG A 236 -16.00 26.03 -47.35
CA ARG A 236 -15.63 26.26 -45.95
C ARG A 236 -14.26 26.93 -45.85
N ASN A 237 -14.02 27.63 -44.74
CA ASN A 237 -12.70 28.14 -44.37
C ASN A 237 -11.74 27.00 -43.98
N THR A 238 -10.43 27.25 -44.04
CA THR A 238 -9.40 26.31 -43.60
C THR A 238 -9.38 26.21 -42.06
N GLY A 239 -9.37 24.98 -41.52
CA GLY A 239 -9.40 24.73 -40.07
C GLY A 239 -10.09 23.41 -39.71
N ASN A 240 -10.19 23.14 -38.40
CA ASN A 240 -10.87 21.94 -37.89
C ASN A 240 -12.35 21.92 -38.28
N ILE A 241 -12.88 20.73 -38.50
CA ILE A 241 -14.29 20.52 -38.83
C ILE A 241 -15.06 20.26 -37.53
N PRO A 242 -16.01 21.11 -37.12
CA PRO A 242 -16.91 20.81 -36.01
C PRO A 242 -17.73 19.56 -36.32
N ALA A 243 -17.97 18.70 -35.32
CA ALA A 243 -18.78 17.48 -35.51
C ALA A 243 -20.20 17.78 -36.01
N THR A 244 -20.75 18.96 -35.72
CA THR A 244 -22.07 19.42 -36.21
C THR A 244 -22.14 19.61 -37.72
N ASP A 245 -21.00 19.81 -38.38
CA ASP A 245 -20.92 20.04 -39.83
C ASP A 245 -20.69 18.74 -40.61
N VAL A 246 -20.63 17.59 -39.91
CA VAL A 246 -20.41 16.28 -40.51
C VAL A 246 -21.71 15.50 -40.46
N ILE A 247 -22.20 15.12 -41.63
CA ILE A 247 -23.41 14.29 -41.75
C ILE A 247 -23.02 12.85 -41.43
N GLU A 248 -23.67 12.26 -40.44
CA GLU A 248 -23.51 10.85 -40.08
C GLU A 248 -24.18 9.93 -41.11
N ASP A 249 -23.62 8.74 -41.32
CA ASP A 249 -24.23 7.70 -42.13
C ASP A 249 -24.50 6.42 -41.30
N SER A 250 -25.04 5.39 -41.95
CA SER A 250 -25.40 4.13 -41.28
C SER A 250 -24.21 3.36 -40.71
N PHE A 251 -22.99 3.70 -41.09
CA PHE A 251 -21.75 3.04 -40.68
C PHE A 251 -20.79 3.96 -39.90
N HIS A 252 -21.02 5.28 -39.90
CA HIS A 252 -20.16 6.27 -39.26
C HIS A 252 -20.99 7.29 -38.49
N ARG A 253 -20.93 7.20 -37.15
CA ARG A 253 -21.62 8.09 -36.22
C ARG A 253 -20.68 8.61 -35.15
N PHE A 254 -20.87 9.85 -34.70
CA PHE A 254 -20.21 10.36 -33.51
C PHE A 254 -20.81 9.73 -32.26
N VAL A 255 -19.98 9.56 -31.24
CA VAL A 255 -20.32 8.89 -30.00
C VAL A 255 -20.03 9.84 -28.86
N THR A 256 -20.93 9.92 -27.88
CA THR A 256 -20.76 10.81 -26.72
C THR A 256 -19.97 10.11 -25.62
N ASP A 257 -19.31 10.88 -24.75
CA ASP A 257 -18.61 10.32 -23.58
C ASP A 257 -19.55 9.51 -22.68
N ALA A 258 -20.84 9.85 -22.61
CA ALA A 258 -21.85 9.07 -21.90
C ALA A 258 -22.18 7.73 -22.59
N GLN A 259 -22.24 7.70 -23.92
CA GLN A 259 -22.39 6.45 -24.69
C GLN A 259 -21.13 5.60 -24.61
N ILE A 260 -19.95 6.20 -24.71
CA ILE A 260 -18.66 5.54 -24.47
C ILE A 260 -18.62 4.98 -23.05
N ALA A 261 -19.03 5.77 -22.05
CA ALA A 261 -19.12 5.31 -20.67
C ALA A 261 -20.11 4.16 -20.53
N THR A 262 -21.25 4.17 -21.24
CA THR A 262 -22.23 3.07 -21.26
C THR A 262 -21.68 1.82 -21.96
N TRP A 263 -20.90 1.95 -23.02
CA TRP A 263 -20.23 0.81 -23.66
C TRP A 263 -19.07 0.27 -22.81
N ASN A 264 -18.35 1.15 -22.13
CA ASN A 264 -17.30 0.79 -21.19
C ASN A 264 -17.85 0.20 -19.88
N SER A 265 -19.07 0.60 -19.48
CA SER A 265 -19.79 0.05 -18.32
C SER A 265 -20.74 -1.10 -18.69
N GLY A 266 -20.90 -1.40 -19.98
CA GLY A 266 -21.88 -2.36 -20.50
C GLY A 266 -21.33 -3.15 -21.68
N GLY A 267 -20.06 -3.56 -21.60
CA GLY A 267 -19.41 -4.45 -22.55
C GLY A 267 -19.99 -5.87 -22.49
N SER A 268 -21.27 -6.03 -22.79
CA SER A 268 -21.92 -7.30 -23.12
C SER A 268 -21.17 -7.93 -24.29
N SER A 269 -20.16 -8.73 -23.98
CA SER A 269 -19.39 -9.47 -24.96
C SER A 269 -20.22 -10.70 -25.34
N ALA A 270 -21.15 -10.55 -26.29
CA ALA A 270 -21.84 -11.63 -27.02
C ALA A 270 -22.40 -12.83 -26.19
N GLY A 271 -22.58 -12.67 -24.87
CA GLY A 271 -22.84 -13.80 -23.96
C GLY A 271 -23.61 -13.44 -22.69
N GLY A 272 -24.11 -12.20 -22.56
CA GLY A 272 -25.01 -11.80 -21.48
C GLY A 272 -24.43 -11.80 -20.06
N PHE A 273 -23.11 -11.61 -19.92
CA PHE A 273 -22.43 -11.49 -18.63
C PHE A 273 -21.77 -10.12 -18.52
N ASP A 274 -21.99 -9.46 -17.40
CA ASP A 274 -21.40 -8.17 -17.04
C ASP A 274 -20.14 -8.37 -16.19
N VAL A 275 -19.32 -7.33 -16.07
CA VAL A 275 -18.13 -7.35 -15.20
C VAL A 275 -18.54 -7.71 -13.77
N GLY A 276 -17.81 -8.59 -13.11
CA GLY A 276 -18.15 -9.09 -11.78
C GLY A 276 -19.04 -10.33 -11.77
N ASP A 277 -19.71 -10.66 -12.89
CA ASP A 277 -20.49 -11.88 -12.96
C ASP A 277 -19.62 -13.13 -12.85
N VAL A 278 -20.14 -14.11 -12.12
CA VAL A 278 -19.49 -15.40 -11.91
C VAL A 278 -20.27 -16.49 -12.63
N LYS A 279 -19.55 -17.33 -13.38
CA LYS A 279 -20.12 -18.55 -13.99
C LYS A 279 -19.35 -19.78 -13.57
N THR A 280 -20.06 -20.91 -13.51
CA THR A 280 -19.46 -22.23 -13.42
C THR A 280 -19.03 -22.72 -14.80
N SER A 281 -17.96 -23.50 -14.86
CA SER A 281 -17.44 -24.05 -16.11
C SER A 281 -16.66 -25.34 -15.90
N ALA A 282 -16.83 -26.29 -16.81
CA ALA A 282 -16.00 -27.49 -16.89
C ALA A 282 -14.62 -27.24 -17.55
N ARG A 283 -14.34 -26.02 -18.04
CA ARG A 283 -13.03 -25.71 -18.65
C ARG A 283 -11.97 -25.63 -17.57
N ASN A 284 -10.79 -26.18 -17.84
CA ASN A 284 -9.64 -26.10 -16.93
C ASN A 284 -8.94 -24.73 -16.94
N THR A 285 -9.07 -23.98 -18.03
CA THR A 285 -8.44 -22.66 -18.20
C THR A 285 -9.49 -21.57 -18.40
N PRO A 286 -9.27 -20.36 -17.86
CA PRO A 286 -10.17 -19.23 -18.08
C PRO A 286 -10.22 -18.85 -19.57
N PRO A 287 -11.42 -18.67 -20.16
CA PRO A 287 -11.53 -18.08 -21.49
C PRO A 287 -11.16 -16.60 -21.47
N THR A 288 -10.86 -16.02 -22.63
CA THR A 288 -10.55 -14.59 -22.77
C THR A 288 -11.63 -13.71 -22.13
N GLY A 289 -11.22 -12.72 -21.33
CA GLY A 289 -12.11 -11.83 -20.60
C GLY A 289 -12.68 -12.42 -19.30
N TRP A 290 -12.13 -13.54 -18.82
CA TRP A 290 -12.49 -14.19 -17.56
C TRP A 290 -11.26 -14.55 -16.72
N LEU A 291 -11.36 -14.42 -15.40
CA LEU A 291 -10.37 -14.90 -14.42
C LEU A 291 -10.93 -16.06 -13.61
N GLN A 292 -10.06 -16.98 -13.18
CA GLN A 292 -10.44 -17.99 -12.19
C GLN A 292 -10.68 -17.33 -10.83
N ALA A 293 -11.86 -17.51 -10.24
CA ALA A 293 -12.22 -16.94 -8.94
C ALA A 293 -11.56 -17.75 -7.80
N ASN A 294 -10.25 -17.57 -7.62
CA ASN A 294 -9.40 -18.36 -6.72
C ASN A 294 -8.61 -17.50 -5.72
N GLY A 295 -9.02 -16.25 -5.48
CA GLY A 295 -8.33 -15.36 -4.54
C GLY A 295 -7.11 -14.62 -5.10
N GLN A 296 -6.77 -14.81 -6.39
CA GLN A 296 -5.68 -14.05 -7.03
C GLN A 296 -5.96 -12.54 -6.99
N THR A 297 -4.89 -11.75 -7.00
CA THR A 297 -4.98 -10.28 -6.97
C THR A 297 -5.00 -9.69 -8.37
N ILE A 298 -5.78 -8.62 -8.54
CA ILE A 298 -5.82 -7.76 -9.72
C ILE A 298 -5.31 -6.35 -9.39
N GLY A 299 -4.69 -5.67 -10.36
CA GLY A 299 -4.20 -4.30 -10.18
C GLY A 299 -3.55 -3.73 -11.44
N ASN A 300 -3.00 -2.53 -11.34
CA ASN A 300 -2.25 -1.89 -12.43
C ASN A 300 -0.85 -2.53 -12.63
N LEU A 301 -0.09 -2.10 -13.63
CA LEU A 301 1.26 -2.65 -13.93
C LEU A 301 2.27 -2.51 -12.78
N SER A 302 2.10 -1.51 -11.91
CA SER A 302 2.98 -1.25 -10.75
C SER A 302 2.56 -1.98 -9.47
N SER A 303 1.41 -2.67 -9.50
CA SER A 303 0.73 -3.15 -8.28
C SER A 303 1.29 -4.44 -7.68
N GLY A 304 2.20 -5.12 -8.38
CA GLY A 304 2.70 -6.43 -7.96
C GLY A 304 1.60 -7.50 -7.83
N ALA A 305 0.44 -7.30 -8.45
CA ALA A 305 -0.67 -8.26 -8.43
C ALA A 305 -0.37 -9.51 -9.27
N ASN A 306 -1.14 -10.58 -9.05
CA ASN A 306 -1.05 -11.79 -9.86
C ASN A 306 -1.50 -11.53 -11.32
N ARG A 307 -2.43 -10.59 -11.50
CA ARG A 307 -2.99 -10.17 -12.79
C ARG A 307 -2.89 -8.65 -12.89
N VAL A 308 -2.13 -8.18 -13.87
CA VAL A 308 -1.85 -6.75 -14.05
C VAL A 308 -2.22 -6.30 -15.45
N GLY A 309 -2.82 -5.11 -15.56
CA GLY A 309 -3.23 -4.55 -16.85
C GLY A 309 -4.48 -3.68 -16.75
N ALA A 310 -4.65 -2.77 -17.70
CA ALA A 310 -5.79 -1.85 -17.73
C ALA A 310 -7.13 -2.59 -17.91
N GLU A 311 -7.11 -3.79 -18.48
CA GLU A 311 -8.28 -4.63 -18.66
C GLU A 311 -8.94 -5.07 -17.35
N TYR A 312 -8.22 -5.11 -16.22
CA TYR A 312 -8.80 -5.50 -14.93
C TYR A 312 -9.40 -4.34 -14.14
N GLN A 313 -9.28 -3.10 -14.63
CA GLN A 313 -9.66 -1.91 -13.88
C GLN A 313 -11.16 -1.87 -13.56
N ASN A 314 -12.02 -2.29 -14.50
CA ASN A 314 -13.46 -2.31 -14.27
C ASN A 314 -13.85 -3.29 -13.16
N LEU A 315 -13.28 -4.49 -13.16
CA LEU A 315 -13.51 -5.47 -12.10
C LEU A 315 -12.97 -4.98 -10.76
N TYR A 316 -11.81 -4.33 -10.77
CA TYR A 316 -11.23 -3.73 -9.58
C TYR A 316 -12.17 -2.68 -8.97
N ILE A 317 -12.69 -1.76 -9.79
CA ILE A 317 -13.62 -0.71 -9.35
C ILE A 317 -14.90 -1.31 -8.77
N LEU A 318 -15.48 -2.30 -9.46
CA LEU A 318 -16.69 -2.99 -8.98
C LEU A 318 -16.48 -3.64 -7.62
N LEU A 319 -15.43 -4.47 -7.49
CA LEU A 319 -15.15 -5.16 -6.22
C LEU A 319 -14.76 -4.17 -5.11
N TRP A 320 -14.08 -3.08 -5.44
CA TRP A 320 -13.77 -2.03 -4.47
C TRP A 320 -15.03 -1.26 -4.02
N ASN A 321 -16.04 -1.07 -4.86
CA ASN A 321 -17.25 -0.37 -4.42
C ASN A 321 -18.19 -1.31 -3.62
N ASP A 322 -18.34 -2.56 -4.07
CA ASP A 322 -19.44 -3.40 -3.61
C ASP A 322 -19.06 -4.39 -2.52
N TRP A 323 -17.77 -4.73 -2.40
CA TRP A 323 -17.27 -5.68 -1.40
C TRP A 323 -16.52 -4.94 -0.29
N SER A 324 -16.81 -5.29 0.97
CA SER A 324 -16.17 -4.67 2.11
C SER A 324 -14.66 -4.95 2.15
N ASN A 325 -13.90 -4.04 2.74
CA ASN A 325 -12.46 -4.24 2.94
C ASN A 325 -12.13 -5.36 3.94
N THR A 326 -13.10 -5.79 4.74
CA THR A 326 -12.93 -6.94 5.66
C THR A 326 -13.01 -8.27 4.92
N VAL A 327 -13.73 -8.32 3.80
CA VAL A 327 -13.87 -9.51 2.96
C VAL A 327 -12.79 -9.57 1.88
N LEU A 328 -12.57 -8.46 1.17
CA LEU A 328 -11.50 -8.30 0.20
C LEU A 328 -10.56 -7.18 0.66
N PRO A 329 -9.57 -7.50 1.53
CA PRO A 329 -8.61 -6.52 2.01
C PRO A 329 -7.76 -6.02 0.86
N ILE A 330 -7.82 -4.72 0.61
CA ILE A 330 -6.91 -4.08 -0.32
C ILE A 330 -5.47 -4.24 0.17
N GLN A 331 -4.53 -4.46 -0.73
CA GLN A 331 -3.13 -4.69 -0.41
C GLN A 331 -2.24 -3.63 -1.08
N ASN A 332 -1.11 -3.30 -0.45
CA ASN A 332 -0.06 -2.54 -1.11
C ASN A 332 0.62 -3.39 -2.20
N SER A 333 1.57 -2.79 -2.92
CA SER A 333 2.29 -3.47 -3.99
C SER A 333 3.12 -4.68 -3.52
N THR A 334 3.42 -4.78 -2.22
CA THR A 334 4.13 -5.92 -1.62
C THR A 334 3.21 -7.00 -1.07
N GLY A 335 1.89 -6.78 -1.06
CA GLY A 335 0.91 -7.76 -0.59
C GLY A 335 0.43 -7.67 0.84
N SER A 336 0.89 -6.67 1.58
CA SER A 336 0.41 -6.41 2.92
C SER A 336 -0.94 -5.71 2.85
N ALA A 337 -1.92 -6.18 3.62
CA ALA A 337 -3.23 -5.55 3.71
C ALA A 337 -3.11 -4.10 4.19
N THR A 338 -3.90 -3.20 3.60
CA THR A 338 -3.95 -1.78 3.93
C THR A 338 -5.39 -1.30 4.06
N VAL A 339 -5.53 -0.02 4.37
CA VAL A 339 -6.82 0.68 4.28
C VAL A 339 -7.09 1.12 2.85
N ARG A 340 -8.38 1.25 2.52
CA ARG A 340 -8.84 1.84 1.26
C ARG A 340 -8.63 3.35 1.29
N GLY A 341 -8.29 3.90 0.14
CA GLY A 341 -8.15 5.33 -0.08
C GLY A 341 -9.49 6.01 -0.31
N VAL A 342 -9.43 7.20 -0.93
CA VAL A 342 -10.60 8.04 -1.19
C VAL A 342 -11.50 7.52 -2.32
N SER A 343 -10.96 6.70 -3.22
CA SER A 343 -11.71 6.07 -4.31
C SER A 343 -10.98 4.85 -4.86
N ALA A 344 -11.70 3.99 -5.58
CA ALA A 344 -11.12 2.84 -6.28
C ALA A 344 -10.03 3.27 -7.27
N ILE A 345 -10.25 4.36 -8.02
CA ILE A 345 -9.26 4.88 -8.98
C ILE A 345 -8.00 5.38 -8.27
N ALA A 346 -8.13 6.10 -7.15
CA ALA A 346 -6.98 6.59 -6.41
C ALA A 346 -6.11 5.44 -5.89
N ASP A 347 -6.75 4.37 -5.39
CA ASP A 347 -6.04 3.18 -4.95
C ASP A 347 -5.43 2.39 -6.12
N TRP A 348 -6.14 2.31 -7.25
CA TRP A 348 -5.62 1.72 -8.48
C TRP A 348 -4.37 2.45 -8.98
N ASP A 349 -4.41 3.79 -9.05
CA ASP A 349 -3.29 4.63 -9.50
C ASP A 349 -2.12 4.59 -8.52
N ALA A 350 -2.40 4.45 -7.22
CA ALA A 350 -1.38 4.25 -6.18
C ALA A 350 -0.69 2.87 -6.24
N GLY A 351 -1.03 2.01 -7.21
CA GLY A 351 -0.42 0.70 -7.36
C GLY A 351 -0.82 -0.27 -6.23
N LYS A 352 -2.01 -0.11 -5.67
CA LYS A 352 -2.57 -1.12 -4.78
C LYS A 352 -3.15 -2.28 -5.59
N ARG A 353 -3.22 -3.45 -4.97
CA ARG A 353 -3.78 -4.67 -5.56
C ARG A 353 -4.95 -5.17 -4.72
N LEU A 354 -5.99 -5.66 -5.39
CA LEU A 354 -7.22 -6.12 -4.75
C LEU A 354 -7.38 -7.63 -5.01
N PRO A 355 -7.58 -8.47 -3.98
CA PRO A 355 -7.93 -9.87 -4.19
C PRO A 355 -9.32 -9.98 -4.81
N ILE A 356 -9.50 -10.92 -5.75
CA ILE A 356 -10.83 -11.31 -6.23
C ILE A 356 -11.42 -12.40 -5.32
N PRO A 357 -12.74 -12.68 -5.37
CA PRO A 357 -13.34 -13.74 -4.57
C PRO A 357 -12.67 -15.11 -4.78
N ASN A 358 -12.53 -15.88 -3.70
CA ASN A 358 -12.00 -17.25 -3.74
C ASN A 358 -13.12 -18.27 -3.55
N MET A 359 -13.51 -18.93 -4.64
CA MET A 359 -14.56 -19.94 -4.70
C MET A 359 -14.02 -21.38 -4.58
N ALA A 360 -12.71 -21.58 -4.45
CA ALA A 360 -12.12 -22.91 -4.34
C ALA A 360 -12.59 -23.60 -3.05
N GLY A 361 -13.18 -24.80 -3.19
CA GLY A 361 -13.73 -25.57 -2.06
C GLY A 361 -15.04 -25.01 -1.48
N ARG A 362 -15.66 -24.00 -2.12
CA ARG A 362 -16.83 -23.31 -1.56
C ARG A 362 -18.10 -23.54 -2.37
N THR A 363 -19.23 -23.52 -1.67
CA THR A 363 -20.58 -23.52 -2.27
C THR A 363 -21.15 -22.12 -2.22
N ALA A 364 -21.64 -21.61 -3.36
CA ALA A 364 -22.30 -20.31 -3.44
C ALA A 364 -23.70 -20.36 -2.81
N ILE A 365 -24.07 -19.32 -2.06
CA ILE A 365 -25.43 -19.11 -1.57
C ILE A 365 -25.89 -17.68 -1.87
N GLY A 366 -27.20 -17.43 -1.86
CA GLY A 366 -27.74 -16.09 -2.03
C GLY A 366 -27.46 -15.19 -0.83
N SER A 367 -27.04 -13.94 -1.09
CA SER A 367 -26.95 -12.89 -0.07
C SER A 367 -28.31 -12.29 0.25
N GLY A 368 -28.47 -11.70 1.42
CA GLY A 368 -29.64 -10.90 1.77
C GLY A 368 -30.19 -11.18 3.17
N THR A 369 -31.35 -10.60 3.44
CA THR A 369 -32.03 -10.62 4.76
C THR A 369 -33.46 -11.13 4.63
N GLY A 370 -33.66 -12.20 3.85
CA GLY A 370 -34.98 -12.78 3.63
C GLY A 370 -35.68 -13.15 4.95
N THR A 371 -37.00 -12.97 5.02
CA THR A 371 -37.78 -13.23 6.24
C THR A 371 -37.60 -14.67 6.71
N GLY A 372 -37.23 -14.85 7.99
CA GLY A 372 -36.98 -16.17 8.57
C GLY A 372 -35.64 -16.79 8.20
N LEU A 373 -34.77 -16.09 7.46
CA LEU A 373 -33.42 -16.53 7.12
C LEU A 373 -32.37 -15.70 7.88
N THR A 374 -31.22 -16.31 8.12
CA THR A 374 -30.05 -15.60 8.66
C THR A 374 -29.57 -14.56 7.64
N PRO A 375 -29.42 -13.27 8.03
CA PRO A 375 -28.78 -12.27 7.20
C PRO A 375 -27.39 -12.71 6.72
N ARG A 376 -27.13 -12.61 5.41
CA ARG A 376 -25.82 -12.92 4.82
C ARG A 376 -25.36 -11.76 3.94
N ALA A 377 -24.17 -11.24 4.25
CA ALA A 377 -23.54 -10.20 3.44
C ALA A 377 -22.82 -10.81 2.23
N VAL A 378 -22.69 -10.04 1.15
CA VAL A 378 -21.92 -10.47 -0.03
C VAL A 378 -20.48 -10.76 0.39
N GLY A 379 -19.99 -11.96 0.03
CA GLY A 379 -18.62 -12.37 0.28
C GLY A 379 -18.31 -12.87 1.68
N GLU A 380 -19.29 -12.88 2.59
CA GLU A 380 -19.16 -13.55 3.88
C GLU A 380 -18.86 -15.05 3.69
N THR A 381 -17.87 -15.56 4.43
CA THR A 381 -17.50 -16.98 4.38
C THR A 381 -17.84 -17.69 5.68
N PHE A 382 -18.52 -18.83 5.60
CA PHE A 382 -18.91 -19.66 6.74
C PHE A 382 -19.01 -21.13 6.30
N GLY A 383 -19.28 -22.01 7.27
CA GLY A 383 -19.36 -23.47 7.06
C GLY A 383 -18.02 -24.17 7.32
N GLU A 384 -18.05 -25.49 7.32
CA GLU A 384 -16.91 -26.36 7.60
C GLU A 384 -16.94 -27.58 6.69
N GLU A 385 -15.76 -28.04 6.25
CA GLU A 385 -15.62 -29.26 5.44
C GLU A 385 -15.72 -30.53 6.30
N ALA A 386 -15.31 -30.44 7.57
CA ALA A 386 -15.41 -31.52 8.54
C ALA A 386 -15.90 -30.97 9.88
N HIS A 387 -16.89 -31.64 10.48
CA HIS A 387 -17.55 -31.21 11.71
C HIS A 387 -17.33 -32.23 12.83
N THR A 388 -16.92 -31.76 14.01
CA THR A 388 -16.91 -32.58 15.23
C THR A 388 -18.16 -32.27 16.04
N LEU A 389 -18.99 -33.31 16.27
CA LEU A 389 -20.20 -33.16 17.07
C LEU A 389 -19.88 -32.65 18.48
N THR A 390 -20.62 -31.63 18.88
CA THR A 390 -20.61 -31.04 20.20
C THR A 390 -21.68 -31.69 21.09
N LEU A 391 -21.55 -31.53 22.41
CA LEU A 391 -22.50 -32.11 23.36
C LEU A 391 -23.96 -31.66 23.11
N PRO A 392 -24.25 -30.39 22.77
CA PRO A 392 -25.61 -29.94 22.42
C PRO A 392 -26.20 -30.57 21.15
N GLU A 393 -25.38 -31.14 20.27
CA GLU A 393 -25.82 -31.76 19.01
C GLU A 393 -26.15 -33.26 19.16
N ILE A 394 -25.89 -33.84 20.34
CA ILE A 394 -26.22 -35.23 20.66
C ILE A 394 -27.49 -35.23 21.52
N PRO A 395 -28.52 -36.02 21.18
CA PRO A 395 -29.70 -36.16 22.01
C PRO A 395 -29.34 -36.54 23.44
N ASN A 396 -29.92 -35.81 24.41
CA ASN A 396 -29.80 -36.18 25.81
C ASN A 396 -30.35 -37.60 25.99
N HIS A 397 -29.53 -38.48 26.51
CA HIS A 397 -29.87 -39.87 26.74
C HIS A 397 -29.24 -40.36 28.05
N ASP A 398 -29.90 -41.34 28.68
CA ASP A 398 -29.43 -42.01 29.88
C ASP A 398 -29.50 -43.52 29.64
N HIS A 399 -28.58 -44.27 30.26
CA HIS A 399 -28.44 -45.71 30.13
C HIS A 399 -29.19 -46.47 31.24
N GLY A 400 -29.97 -45.77 32.07
CA GLY A 400 -31.00 -46.38 32.91
C GLY A 400 -30.47 -47.40 33.92
N GLY A 401 -29.29 -47.14 34.50
CA GLY A 401 -28.67 -47.97 35.53
C GLY A 401 -29.49 -47.98 36.83
N GLY A 402 -30.54 -48.79 36.87
CA GLY A 402 -31.40 -48.98 38.03
C GLY A 402 -30.98 -50.17 38.92
N VAL A 403 -31.35 -50.10 40.19
CA VAL A 403 -31.19 -51.21 41.13
C VAL A 403 -31.97 -52.43 40.63
N HIS A 404 -31.34 -53.60 40.60
CA HIS A 404 -32.03 -54.87 40.34
C HIS A 404 -31.83 -55.85 41.50
N ASN A 405 -32.82 -56.72 41.69
CA ASN A 405 -32.83 -57.68 42.79
C ASN A 405 -32.28 -59.03 42.33
N HIS A 406 -31.38 -59.61 43.13
CA HIS A 406 -30.97 -61.01 42.97
C HIS A 406 -31.62 -61.89 44.03
N GLN A 407 -32.11 -63.06 43.61
CA GLN A 407 -32.45 -64.13 44.53
C GLN A 407 -31.16 -64.84 44.94
N ILE A 408 -30.86 -64.85 46.24
CA ILE A 408 -29.72 -65.57 46.80
C ILE A 408 -30.20 -66.79 47.56
N TYR A 409 -29.58 -67.94 47.28
CA TYR A 409 -29.78 -69.16 48.07
C TYR A 409 -28.90 -69.09 49.31
N ARG A 410 -29.52 -69.04 50.49
CA ARG A 410 -28.81 -69.16 51.76
C ARG A 410 -29.33 -70.38 52.49
N ALA A 411 -28.43 -71.27 52.89
CA ALA A 411 -28.70 -72.28 53.90
C ALA A 411 -28.38 -71.66 55.25
N ASN A 412 -29.39 -71.47 56.09
CA ASN A 412 -29.15 -71.05 57.47
C ASN A 412 -28.95 -72.30 58.31
N PHE A 413 -27.79 -72.40 58.95
CA PHE A 413 -27.49 -73.44 59.93
C PHE A 413 -27.80 -72.87 61.30
N THR A 414 -28.81 -73.44 61.96
CA THR A 414 -29.14 -73.07 63.34
C THR A 414 -28.84 -74.25 64.24
N MET A 415 -27.94 -74.03 65.20
CA MET A 415 -27.69 -75.01 66.26
C MET A 415 -28.63 -74.69 67.42
N SER A 416 -29.54 -75.62 67.70
CA SER A 416 -30.47 -75.52 68.82
C SER A 416 -30.61 -76.89 69.47
N GLY A 417 -30.39 -76.96 70.79
CA GLY A 417 -30.64 -78.16 71.58
C GLY A 417 -29.85 -79.41 71.18
N GLY A 418 -28.56 -79.28 70.81
CA GLY A 418 -27.69 -80.43 70.53
C GLY A 418 -27.80 -81.03 69.12
N GLY A 419 -28.61 -80.45 68.23
CA GLY A 419 -28.69 -80.83 66.81
C GLY A 419 -28.43 -79.66 65.85
N ILE A 420 -28.08 -79.99 64.60
CA ILE A 420 -28.02 -79.03 63.48
C ILE A 420 -29.34 -79.12 62.71
N SER A 421 -30.05 -78.00 62.61
CA SER A 421 -31.20 -77.85 61.69
C SER A 421 -30.77 -77.04 60.47
N ILE A 422 -31.10 -77.53 59.27
CA ILE A 422 -30.84 -76.87 57.99
C ILE A 422 -32.19 -76.45 57.40
N ALA A 423 -32.44 -75.14 57.31
CA ALA A 423 -33.55 -74.59 56.55
C ALA A 423 -33.02 -74.08 55.21
N VAL A 424 -33.53 -74.66 54.11
CA VAL A 424 -33.19 -74.25 52.74
C VAL A 424 -34.45 -73.64 52.12
N GLY A 425 -34.36 -72.37 51.72
CA GLY A 425 -35.48 -71.67 51.10
C GLY A 425 -35.04 -70.34 50.48
N TYR A 426 -35.89 -69.77 49.63
CA TYR A 426 -35.67 -68.44 49.08
C TYR A 426 -35.84 -67.39 50.20
N SER A 427 -34.79 -66.64 50.52
CA SER A 427 -34.98 -65.38 51.25
C SER A 427 -34.90 -64.24 50.24
N SER A 428 -36.01 -63.52 50.04
CA SER A 428 -35.96 -62.22 49.36
C SER A 428 -35.37 -61.20 50.33
N THR A 429 -34.05 -61.19 50.49
CA THR A 429 -33.37 -60.06 51.14
C THR A 429 -33.42 -58.88 50.19
N SER A 430 -34.39 -58.00 50.37
CA SER A 430 -34.29 -56.61 49.94
C SER A 430 -33.15 -55.99 50.75
N THR A 431 -31.93 -56.01 50.21
CA THR A 431 -30.88 -55.17 50.77
C THR A 431 -31.26 -53.73 50.47
N THR A 432 -31.63 -52.98 51.51
CA THR A 432 -31.85 -51.51 51.47
C THR A 432 -30.57 -50.72 51.18
N GLY A 433 -29.54 -51.37 50.67
CA GLY A 433 -28.32 -50.73 50.19
C GLY A 433 -28.34 -50.78 48.68
N THR A 434 -28.37 -49.61 48.04
CA THR A 434 -28.11 -49.43 46.62
C THR A 434 -26.80 -50.13 46.29
N ARG A 435 -26.86 -51.34 45.75
CA ARG A 435 -25.70 -52.01 45.18
C ARG A 435 -25.75 -51.73 43.70
N ASN A 436 -24.96 -50.76 43.25
CA ASN A 436 -24.66 -50.65 41.83
C ASN A 436 -24.01 -51.97 41.41
N SER A 437 -24.55 -52.63 40.38
CA SER A 437 -23.73 -53.58 39.64
C SER A 437 -22.46 -52.85 39.25
N ALA A 438 -21.29 -53.47 39.43
CA ALA A 438 -20.01 -52.89 39.02
C ALA A 438 -19.87 -52.70 37.48
N ALA A 439 -20.98 -52.67 36.75
CA ALA A 439 -21.06 -52.26 35.36
C ALA A 439 -20.75 -50.75 35.29
N ILE A 440 -19.48 -50.44 35.07
CA ILE A 440 -19.02 -49.07 34.81
C ILE A 440 -19.41 -48.74 33.37
N ILE A 441 -20.38 -47.84 33.19
CA ILE A 441 -20.68 -47.26 31.87
C ILE A 441 -19.71 -46.09 31.69
N GLN A 442 -18.81 -46.20 30.72
CA GLN A 442 -17.92 -45.11 30.34
C GLN A 442 -18.46 -44.37 29.13
N ALA A 443 -18.14 -43.08 29.02
CA ALA A 443 -18.37 -42.33 27.79
C ALA A 443 -17.60 -43.00 26.65
N GLN A 444 -18.26 -43.18 25.50
CA GLN A 444 -17.68 -43.83 24.33
C GLN A 444 -17.82 -42.91 23.11
N GLY A 445 -16.75 -42.77 22.35
CA GLY A 445 -16.67 -41.87 21.19
C GLY A 445 -15.28 -41.25 21.08
N ALA A 446 -14.68 -41.27 19.89
CA ALA A 446 -13.33 -40.77 19.67
C ALA A 446 -13.25 -39.25 19.40
N GLY A 447 -14.39 -38.55 19.36
CA GLY A 447 -14.45 -37.11 19.05
C GLY A 447 -13.91 -36.76 17.65
N LEU A 448 -13.88 -37.72 16.73
CA LEU A 448 -13.33 -37.52 15.40
C LEU A 448 -14.32 -36.71 14.54
N PRO A 449 -13.83 -35.76 13.73
CA PRO A 449 -14.67 -35.03 12.81
C PRO A 449 -15.21 -35.96 11.72
N HIS A 450 -16.45 -35.72 11.29
CA HIS A 450 -17.04 -36.37 10.13
C HIS A 450 -17.03 -35.44 8.93
N ASN A 451 -16.95 -36.01 7.72
CA ASN A 451 -17.08 -35.25 6.49
C ASN A 451 -18.46 -34.58 6.43
N ASN A 452 -18.47 -33.26 6.29
CA ASN A 452 -19.68 -32.46 6.13
C ASN A 452 -19.89 -32.02 4.68
N ILE A 453 -19.01 -32.42 3.75
CA ILE A 453 -19.15 -32.15 2.33
C ILE A 453 -20.14 -33.14 1.70
N GLN A 454 -21.19 -32.61 1.07
CA GLN A 454 -22.12 -33.39 0.23
C GLN A 454 -21.41 -34.03 -0.98
N PRO A 455 -21.92 -35.14 -1.56
CA PRO A 455 -21.41 -35.67 -2.81
C PRO A 455 -21.32 -34.56 -3.88
N SER A 456 -20.10 -34.25 -4.34
CA SER A 456 -19.83 -33.05 -5.15
C SER A 456 -18.92 -33.37 -6.34
N LEU A 457 -19.10 -32.62 -7.44
CA LEU A 457 -18.21 -32.59 -8.60
C LEU A 457 -17.58 -31.20 -8.71
N VAL A 458 -16.24 -31.14 -8.81
CA VAL A 458 -15.52 -29.87 -8.88
C VAL A 458 -15.60 -29.29 -10.29
N LEU A 459 -16.12 -28.08 -10.40
CA LEU A 459 -16.07 -27.23 -11.59
C LEU A 459 -15.31 -25.95 -11.28
N ASN A 460 -14.81 -25.28 -12.32
CA ASN A 460 -14.17 -23.98 -12.16
C ASN A 460 -15.21 -22.86 -12.06
N TYR A 461 -14.96 -21.92 -11.17
CA TYR A 461 -15.64 -20.64 -11.14
C TYR A 461 -14.80 -19.60 -11.86
N PHE A 462 -15.41 -18.93 -12.83
CA PHE A 462 -14.79 -17.81 -13.54
C PHE A 462 -15.56 -16.53 -13.27
N ILE A 463 -14.83 -15.44 -13.02
CA ILE A 463 -15.36 -14.09 -12.87
C ILE A 463 -15.02 -13.25 -14.12
N LYS A 464 -16.01 -12.51 -14.62
CA LYS A 464 -15.85 -11.61 -15.77
C LYS A 464 -15.08 -10.36 -15.34
N TYR A 465 -14.06 -9.98 -16.11
CA TYR A 465 -13.34 -8.72 -15.92
C TYR A 465 -13.52 -7.76 -17.10
#